data_AF-A0A521ZI94-F1
#
_entry.id   AF-A0A521ZI94-F1
#
_cell.length_a   1.000
_cell.length_b   1.000
_cell.length_c   1.000
_cell.angle_alpha   90.00
_cell.angle_beta   90.00
_cell.angle_gamma   90.00
#
_symmetry.space_group_name_H-M   'P 1'
#
loop_
_entity.id
_entity.type
_entity.pdbx_description
1 polymer ?
#
loop_
_entity_poly.entity_id
_entity_poly.type
_entity_poly.pdbx_seq_one_letter_code
_entity_poly.pdbx_strand_id
1 'polypeptide(L)'
;MSALIQKLKHPVARLLSAFTGPRILYGWANADGSWCPHTRVSTHTCFEGLEGLKLGDHVFIGHFNRIDGSNGLVIEEGTQVTNYASILSHSSHKAVRVMGRRYINDPNPAGYVRKATHIGAYSFIGPHSVIAPGAKIGKGVIVQGYSFVSGVVPDFAIVGPQAHGKPAVVMGDTRELDRATLQRHPELHALYAQWAGKDNLRRALGAQQGQAAGQEPA
;
A
#
# COMPACT_ATOMS: atom_id res chain seq x y z
N MET A 1 -16.49 16.81 15.63
CA MET A 1 -17.59 16.39 14.72
C MET A 1 -18.13 15.06 15.27
N SER A 2 -19.44 14.91 15.46
CA SER A 2 -20.02 13.69 16.06
C SER A 2 -19.67 12.43 15.24
N ALA A 3 -19.47 11.28 15.90
CA ALA A 3 -19.22 9.99 15.24
C ALA A 3 -20.31 9.63 14.23
N LEU A 4 -21.55 10.06 14.46
CA LEU A 4 -22.67 9.89 13.53
C LEU A 4 -22.44 10.63 12.21
N ILE A 5 -21.93 11.86 12.27
CA ILE A 5 -21.64 12.68 11.08
C ILE A 5 -20.53 12.03 10.25
N GLN A 6 -19.50 11.46 10.90
CA GLN A 6 -18.41 10.78 10.20
C GLN A 6 -18.89 9.53 9.46
N LYS A 7 -19.78 8.74 10.07
CA LYS A 7 -20.37 7.55 9.46
C LYS A 7 -21.27 7.86 8.27
N LEU A 8 -21.99 8.99 8.29
CA LEU A 8 -22.87 9.42 7.20
C LEU A 8 -22.15 10.21 6.11
N LYS A 9 -21.02 10.84 6.41
CA LYS A 9 -20.24 11.67 5.47
C LYS A 9 -19.86 10.89 4.20
N HIS A 10 -19.22 9.74 4.35
CA HIS A 10 -18.73 8.93 3.23
C HIS A 10 -19.84 8.46 2.28
N PRO A 11 -20.94 7.80 2.75
CA PRO A 11 -21.99 7.34 1.86
C PRO A 11 -22.73 8.51 1.17
N VAL A 12 -23.02 9.60 1.89
CA VAL A 12 -23.69 10.78 1.31
C VAL A 12 -22.81 11.44 0.26
N ALA A 13 -21.55 11.70 0.58
CA ALA A 13 -20.63 12.31 -0.37
C ALA A 13 -20.37 11.40 -1.59
N ARG A 14 -20.34 10.07 -1.40
CA ARG A 14 -20.24 9.11 -2.50
C ARG A 14 -21.46 9.19 -3.43
N LEU A 15 -22.68 9.24 -2.87
CA LEU A 15 -23.91 9.41 -3.64
C LEU A 15 -23.91 10.74 -4.43
N LEU A 16 -23.58 11.86 -3.78
CA LEU A 16 -23.50 13.17 -4.45
C LEU A 16 -22.40 13.22 -5.53
N SER A 17 -21.30 12.51 -5.30
CA SER A 17 -20.19 12.46 -6.25
C SER A 17 -20.53 11.73 -7.55
N ALA A 18 -21.57 10.90 -7.58
CA ALA A 18 -22.06 10.27 -8.81
C ALA A 18 -22.48 11.29 -9.87
N PHE A 19 -22.90 12.49 -9.45
CA PHE A 19 -23.33 13.56 -10.36
C PHE A 19 -22.30 14.70 -10.48
N THR A 20 -21.36 14.81 -9.54
CA THR A 20 -20.43 15.95 -9.45
C THR A 20 -18.97 15.57 -9.70
N GLY A 21 -18.71 14.30 -9.98
CA GLY A 21 -17.38 13.76 -10.22
C GLY A 21 -16.58 13.43 -8.96
N PRO A 22 -15.35 12.91 -9.10
CA PRO A 22 -14.57 12.41 -7.99
C PRO A 22 -14.17 13.48 -6.97
N ARG A 23 -14.29 13.13 -5.68
CA ARG A 23 -13.84 13.96 -4.55
C ARG A 23 -12.93 13.16 -3.64
N ILE A 24 -12.09 13.88 -2.89
CA ILE A 24 -11.27 13.33 -1.81
C ILE A 24 -11.94 13.68 -0.47
N LEU A 25 -12.17 12.67 0.35
CA LEU A 25 -12.78 12.80 1.67
C LEU A 25 -11.74 12.54 2.75
N TYR A 26 -11.69 13.45 3.71
CA TYR A 26 -10.81 13.37 4.89
C TYR A 26 -11.49 12.59 6.02
N GLY A 27 -10.68 11.85 6.77
CA GLY A 27 -11.08 11.05 7.89
C GLY A 27 -11.52 9.65 7.48
N TRP A 28 -11.01 8.63 8.17
CA TRP A 28 -11.37 7.22 7.95
C TRP A 28 -11.60 6.49 9.28
N ALA A 29 -12.66 5.68 9.34
CA ALA A 29 -12.95 4.83 10.49
C ALA A 29 -12.72 3.37 10.09
N ASN A 30 -11.80 2.69 10.76
CA ASN A 30 -11.59 1.26 10.59
C ASN A 30 -12.71 0.46 11.28
N ALA A 31 -12.87 -0.81 10.88
CA ALA A 31 -13.87 -1.71 11.45
C ALA A 31 -13.65 -1.99 12.95
N ASP A 32 -12.39 -1.90 13.42
CA ASP A 32 -12.01 -2.03 14.84
C ASP A 32 -12.32 -0.78 15.68
N GLY A 33 -12.88 0.27 15.06
CA GLY A 33 -13.23 1.53 15.71
C GLY A 33 -12.11 2.56 15.75
N SER A 34 -10.89 2.23 15.30
CA SER A 34 -9.81 3.22 15.21
C SER A 34 -10.14 4.31 14.19
N TRP A 35 -9.83 5.56 14.55
CA TRP A 35 -10.08 6.74 13.73
C TRP A 35 -8.77 7.33 13.19
N CYS A 36 -8.73 7.54 11.87
CA CYS A 36 -7.60 8.09 11.13
C CYS A 36 -8.00 9.47 10.56
N PRO A 37 -7.80 10.57 11.30
CA PRO A 37 -8.29 11.90 10.92
C PRO A 37 -7.65 12.47 9.65
N HIS A 38 -6.41 12.11 9.34
CA HIS A 38 -5.64 12.64 8.22
C HIS A 38 -5.66 11.72 7.00
N THR A 39 -6.22 10.52 7.13
CA THR A 39 -6.46 9.63 6.01
C THR A 39 -7.47 10.23 5.03
N ARG A 40 -7.14 10.17 3.75
CA ARG A 40 -7.86 10.81 2.65
C ARG A 40 -8.18 9.78 1.58
N VAL A 41 -9.46 9.52 1.35
CA VAL A 41 -9.91 8.50 0.39
C VAL A 41 -10.83 9.10 -0.65
N SER A 42 -10.72 8.62 -1.88
CA SER A 42 -11.63 9.03 -2.94
C SER A 42 -13.03 8.43 -2.79
N THR A 43 -14.05 9.23 -3.14
CA THR A 43 -15.42 8.73 -3.36
C THR A 43 -15.54 7.72 -4.50
N HIS A 44 -14.57 7.66 -5.43
CA HIS A 44 -14.56 6.79 -6.60
C HIS A 44 -13.56 5.64 -6.49
N THR A 45 -13.06 5.36 -5.29
CA THR A 45 -12.40 4.08 -5.03
C THR A 45 -13.43 3.03 -4.61
N CYS A 46 -13.33 1.86 -5.22
CA CYS A 46 -14.13 0.70 -4.86
C CYS A 46 -13.45 -0.04 -3.71
N PHE A 47 -14.13 -0.12 -2.57
CA PHE A 47 -13.70 -0.89 -1.41
C PHE A 47 -14.56 -2.15 -1.28
N GLU A 48 -13.93 -3.27 -0.98
CA GLU A 48 -14.57 -4.56 -0.70
C GLU A 48 -14.01 -5.15 0.59
N GLY A 49 -14.86 -5.84 1.36
CA GLY A 49 -14.45 -6.47 2.62
C GLY A 49 -13.89 -5.46 3.63
N LEU A 50 -14.65 -4.41 3.93
CA LEU A 50 -14.23 -3.33 4.84
C LEU A 50 -13.87 -3.85 6.25
N GLU A 51 -14.50 -4.94 6.68
CA GLU A 51 -14.23 -5.64 7.93
C GLU A 51 -12.81 -6.20 8.03
N GLY A 52 -12.20 -6.57 6.88
CA GLY A 52 -10.82 -7.05 6.80
C GLY A 52 -9.82 -5.98 6.37
N LEU A 53 -10.26 -4.74 6.12
CA LEU A 53 -9.40 -3.62 5.75
C LEU A 53 -8.98 -2.80 6.98
N LYS A 54 -7.67 -2.59 7.13
CA LYS A 54 -7.10 -1.67 8.11
C LYS A 54 -6.21 -0.64 7.43
N LEU A 55 -6.56 0.64 7.60
CA LEU A 55 -5.73 1.77 7.17
C LEU A 55 -5.05 2.41 8.37
N GLY A 56 -3.79 2.80 8.22
CA GLY A 56 -3.12 3.74 9.11
C GLY A 56 -3.61 5.17 8.90
N ASP A 57 -3.15 6.10 9.75
CA ASP A 57 -3.40 7.53 9.54
C ASP A 57 -2.53 8.07 8.38
N HIS A 58 -2.82 9.28 7.91
CA HIS A 58 -2.11 9.94 6.80
C HIS A 58 -2.10 9.18 5.46
N VAL A 59 -2.83 8.07 5.35
CA VAL A 59 -2.96 7.31 4.11
C VAL A 59 -3.72 8.15 3.07
N PHE A 60 -3.27 8.11 1.82
CA PHE A 60 -4.01 8.68 0.70
C PHE A 60 -4.40 7.56 -0.26
N ILE A 61 -5.67 7.53 -0.66
CA ILE A 61 -6.18 6.63 -1.70
C ILE A 61 -6.91 7.47 -2.73
N GLY A 62 -6.28 7.63 -3.90
CA GLY A 62 -6.81 8.43 -5.00
C GLY A 62 -7.97 7.75 -5.73
N HIS A 63 -8.22 8.18 -6.96
CA HIS A 63 -9.43 7.83 -7.71
C HIS A 63 -9.35 6.47 -8.40
N PHE A 64 -10.51 5.82 -8.56
CA PHE A 64 -10.69 4.65 -9.42
C PHE A 64 -9.82 3.44 -9.06
N ASN A 65 -9.44 3.32 -7.79
CA ASN A 65 -8.75 2.14 -7.29
C ASN A 65 -9.74 1.03 -6.94
N ARG A 66 -9.26 -0.21 -6.93
CA ARG A 66 -9.92 -1.37 -6.32
C ARG A 66 -9.13 -1.77 -5.08
N ILE A 67 -9.76 -1.71 -3.92
CA ILE A 67 -9.15 -2.02 -2.62
C ILE A 67 -9.95 -3.18 -2.01
N ASP A 68 -9.35 -4.35 -2.01
CA ASP A 68 -9.99 -5.59 -1.57
C ASP A 68 -9.38 -6.06 -0.24
N GLY A 69 -10.16 -5.90 0.84
CA GLY A 69 -9.88 -6.37 2.18
C GLY A 69 -10.58 -7.68 2.56
N SER A 70 -11.27 -8.36 1.63
CA SER A 70 -12.11 -9.52 1.94
C SER A 70 -11.39 -10.70 2.60
N ASN A 71 -10.06 -10.78 2.49
CA ASN A 71 -9.22 -11.80 3.12
C ASN A 71 -8.07 -11.18 3.93
N GLY A 72 -8.26 -9.94 4.38
CA GLY A 72 -7.26 -9.16 5.11
C GLY A 72 -6.45 -8.25 4.20
N LEU A 73 -6.45 -6.95 4.52
CA LEU A 73 -5.58 -5.96 3.89
C LEU A 73 -5.16 -4.92 4.93
N VAL A 74 -3.86 -4.74 5.08
CA VAL A 74 -3.28 -3.67 5.91
C VAL A 74 -2.52 -2.71 5.01
N ILE A 75 -2.84 -1.42 5.12
CA ILE A 75 -2.10 -0.33 4.49
C ILE A 75 -1.64 0.60 5.61
N GLU A 76 -0.35 0.63 5.88
CA GLU A 76 0.22 1.36 6.99
C GLU A 76 0.30 2.87 6.74
N GLU A 77 0.61 3.61 7.82
CA GLU A 77 0.63 5.06 7.87
C GLU A 77 1.36 5.71 6.70
N GLY A 78 0.83 6.84 6.24
CA GLY A 78 1.50 7.70 5.25
C GLY A 78 1.58 7.10 3.85
N THR A 79 1.08 5.88 3.64
CA THR A 79 1.08 5.23 2.33
C THR A 79 0.22 6.00 1.33
N GLN A 80 0.76 6.19 0.13
CA GLN A 80 0.10 6.85 -0.98
C GLN A 80 -0.29 5.81 -2.03
N VAL A 81 -1.58 5.55 -2.18
CA VAL A 81 -2.14 4.81 -3.32
C VAL A 81 -2.68 5.83 -4.31
N THR A 82 -2.07 5.88 -5.50
CA THR A 82 -2.42 6.87 -6.54
C THR A 82 -3.80 6.59 -7.17
N ASN A 83 -3.86 6.21 -8.44
CA ASN A 83 -5.10 6.02 -9.18
C ASN A 83 -5.03 4.81 -10.10
N TYR A 84 -6.19 4.20 -10.37
CA TYR A 84 -6.32 2.98 -11.18
C TYR A 84 -5.48 1.78 -10.70
N ALA A 85 -5.10 1.73 -9.43
CA ALA A 85 -4.44 0.58 -8.84
C ALA A 85 -5.46 -0.47 -8.36
N SER A 86 -5.06 -1.75 -8.38
CA SER A 86 -5.82 -2.86 -7.78
C SER A 86 -4.99 -3.51 -6.69
N ILE A 87 -5.44 -3.42 -5.44
CA ILE A 87 -4.82 -4.04 -4.27
C ILE A 87 -5.74 -5.17 -3.82
N LEU A 88 -5.27 -6.41 -3.98
CA LEU A 88 -6.12 -7.60 -3.92
C LEU A 88 -5.74 -8.49 -2.74
N SER A 89 -6.75 -9.14 -2.15
CA SER A 89 -6.64 -10.20 -1.14
C SER A 89 -7.15 -11.55 -1.65
N HIS A 90 -7.84 -11.56 -2.80
CA HIS A 90 -8.27 -12.79 -3.46
C HIS A 90 -8.10 -12.79 -4.97
N SER A 91 -8.18 -13.98 -5.56
CA SER A 91 -8.30 -14.11 -7.01
C SER A 91 -8.85 -15.46 -7.43
N SER A 92 -9.73 -15.45 -8.43
CA SER A 92 -10.34 -16.63 -9.03
C SER A 92 -9.57 -17.19 -10.23
N HIS A 93 -8.48 -16.55 -10.68
CA HIS A 93 -7.81 -16.82 -11.97
C HIS A 93 -7.48 -18.29 -12.26
N LYS A 94 -7.23 -19.12 -11.22
CA LYS A 94 -7.09 -20.58 -11.37
C LYS A 94 -8.43 -21.29 -11.31
N ALA A 95 -9.25 -20.98 -10.30
CA ALA A 95 -10.53 -21.61 -10.05
C ALA A 95 -11.48 -21.59 -11.25
N VAL A 96 -11.63 -20.45 -11.93
CA VAL A 96 -12.54 -20.33 -13.09
C VAL A 96 -12.20 -21.36 -14.17
N ARG A 97 -10.92 -21.57 -14.47
CA ARG A 97 -10.47 -22.49 -15.52
C ARG A 97 -10.56 -23.95 -15.08
N VAL A 98 -10.18 -24.23 -13.83
CA VAL A 98 -10.12 -25.60 -13.30
C VAL A 98 -11.52 -26.17 -13.05
N MET A 99 -12.45 -25.35 -12.56
CA MET A 99 -13.79 -25.81 -12.15
C MET A 99 -14.84 -25.65 -13.26
N GLY A 100 -14.59 -24.84 -14.29
CA GLY A 100 -15.56 -24.59 -15.36
C GLY A 100 -16.92 -24.09 -14.84
N ARG A 101 -18.03 -24.61 -15.38
CA ARG A 101 -19.40 -24.22 -14.96
C ARG A 101 -19.68 -24.44 -13.48
N ARG A 102 -18.98 -25.38 -12.82
CA ARG A 102 -19.19 -25.67 -11.40
C ARG A 102 -18.75 -24.51 -10.50
N TYR A 103 -17.81 -23.67 -10.96
CA TYR A 103 -17.22 -22.58 -10.18
C TYR A 103 -18.25 -21.71 -9.44
N ILE A 104 -19.33 -21.31 -10.13
CA ILE A 104 -20.31 -20.35 -9.60
C ILE A 104 -21.18 -20.91 -8.45
N ASN A 105 -21.32 -22.23 -8.37
CA ASN A 105 -22.19 -22.89 -7.39
C ASN A 105 -21.38 -23.55 -6.25
N ASP A 106 -20.05 -23.45 -6.27
CA ASP A 106 -19.20 -24.05 -5.25
C ASP A 106 -18.87 -23.01 -4.16
N PRO A 107 -19.23 -23.23 -2.89
CA PRO A 107 -18.96 -22.28 -1.81
C PRO A 107 -17.45 -22.18 -1.50
N ASN A 108 -16.65 -23.17 -1.88
CA ASN A 108 -15.20 -23.14 -1.74
C ASN A 108 -14.50 -23.66 -3.01
N PRO A 109 -14.49 -22.85 -4.09
CA PRO A 109 -13.99 -23.31 -5.37
C PRO A 109 -12.51 -23.71 -5.29
N ALA A 110 -12.19 -24.90 -5.79
CA ALA A 110 -10.80 -25.37 -5.86
C ALA A 110 -9.95 -24.41 -6.72
N GLY A 111 -8.77 -24.04 -6.21
CA GLY A 111 -7.88 -23.08 -6.85
C GLY A 111 -8.20 -21.61 -6.61
N TYR A 112 -9.23 -21.29 -5.81
CA TYR A 112 -9.52 -19.91 -5.43
C TYR A 112 -8.45 -19.41 -4.44
N VAL A 113 -7.76 -18.32 -4.77
CA VAL A 113 -6.69 -17.77 -3.94
C VAL A 113 -7.30 -16.81 -2.92
N ARG A 114 -6.99 -17.02 -1.63
CA ARG A 114 -7.35 -16.15 -0.51
C ARG A 114 -6.11 -15.93 0.35
N LYS A 115 -5.56 -14.71 0.34
CA LYS A 115 -4.33 -14.39 1.05
C LYS A 115 -4.30 -12.94 1.50
N ALA A 116 -4.02 -12.72 2.78
CA ALA A 116 -3.90 -11.37 3.34
C ALA A 116 -2.73 -10.59 2.73
N THR A 117 -3.00 -9.38 2.27
CA THR A 117 -2.01 -8.47 1.65
C THR A 117 -1.58 -7.40 2.67
N HIS A 118 -0.32 -6.96 2.61
CA HIS A 118 0.22 -5.94 3.50
C HIS A 118 1.09 -4.94 2.73
N ILE A 119 0.95 -3.66 3.05
CA ILE A 119 1.73 -2.55 2.50
C ILE A 119 2.27 -1.72 3.66
N GLY A 120 3.59 -1.68 3.78
CA GLY A 120 4.32 -1.01 4.85
C GLY A 120 4.31 0.51 4.73
N ALA A 121 4.57 1.17 5.86
CA ALA A 121 4.40 2.61 6.04
C ALA A 121 5.18 3.45 5.02
N TYR A 122 4.66 4.63 4.68
CA TYR A 122 5.29 5.61 3.79
C TYR A 122 5.67 5.04 2.40
N SER A 123 4.95 4.01 1.94
CA SER A 123 5.13 3.48 0.60
C SER A 123 4.32 4.27 -0.43
N PHE A 124 4.75 4.24 -1.68
CA PHE A 124 4.09 4.87 -2.81
C PHE A 124 3.70 3.83 -3.85
N ILE A 125 2.40 3.70 -4.12
CA ILE A 125 1.85 2.77 -5.11
C ILE A 125 1.50 3.55 -6.39
N GLY A 126 2.35 3.42 -7.40
CA GLY A 126 2.19 4.08 -8.69
C GLY A 126 0.95 3.64 -9.47
N PRO A 127 0.47 4.48 -10.40
CA PRO A 127 -0.83 4.30 -11.02
C PRO A 127 -0.87 3.06 -11.92
N HIS A 128 -2.05 2.50 -12.15
CA HIS A 128 -2.24 1.30 -12.98
C HIS A 128 -1.50 0.04 -12.49
N SER A 129 -1.08 0.02 -11.22
CA SER A 129 -0.38 -1.15 -10.65
C SER A 129 -1.36 -2.16 -10.05
N VAL A 130 -0.96 -3.43 -10.05
CA VAL A 130 -1.67 -4.53 -9.40
C VAL A 130 -0.79 -5.08 -8.28
N ILE A 131 -1.31 -5.06 -7.06
CA ILE A 131 -0.72 -5.72 -5.91
C ILE A 131 -1.47 -7.04 -5.70
N ALA A 132 -0.80 -8.16 -5.97
CA ALA A 132 -1.40 -9.47 -6.00
C ALA A 132 -1.76 -10.00 -4.59
N PRO A 133 -2.73 -10.94 -4.49
CA PRO A 133 -3.11 -11.55 -3.22
C PRO A 133 -1.92 -12.17 -2.47
N GLY A 134 -1.75 -11.78 -1.22
CA GLY A 134 -0.68 -12.27 -0.35
C GLY A 134 0.64 -11.54 -0.49
N ALA A 135 0.72 -10.47 -1.30
CA ALA A 135 1.92 -9.64 -1.37
C ALA A 135 2.21 -8.98 -0.01
N LYS A 136 3.50 -8.88 0.32
CA LYS A 136 4.02 -8.25 1.54
C LYS A 136 5.02 -7.18 1.12
N ILE A 137 4.57 -5.93 1.10
CA ILE A 137 5.39 -4.78 0.70
C ILE A 137 5.96 -4.14 1.95
N GLY A 138 7.28 -4.01 2.02
CA GLY A 138 7.98 -3.33 3.11
C GLY A 138 7.66 -1.83 3.20
N LYS A 139 8.24 -1.14 4.18
CA LYS A 139 8.06 0.31 4.35
C LYS A 139 8.94 1.12 3.40
N GLY A 140 8.52 2.34 3.07
CA GLY A 140 9.28 3.26 2.22
C GLY A 140 9.47 2.76 0.79
N VAL A 141 8.64 1.83 0.31
CA VAL A 141 8.76 1.24 -1.02
C VAL A 141 8.14 2.15 -2.07
N ILE A 142 8.78 2.28 -3.23
CA ILE A 142 8.16 2.88 -4.43
C ILE A 142 7.81 1.77 -5.41
N VAL A 143 6.53 1.60 -5.71
CA VAL A 143 6.04 0.79 -6.82
C VAL A 143 5.84 1.72 -8.02
N GLN A 144 6.61 1.53 -9.09
CA GLN A 144 6.43 2.27 -10.33
C GLN A 144 5.05 1.98 -10.94
N GLY A 145 4.52 2.94 -11.72
CA GLY A 145 3.25 2.72 -12.42
C GLY A 145 3.31 1.53 -13.38
N TYR A 146 2.15 0.95 -13.68
CA TYR A 146 2.02 -0.23 -14.55
C TYR A 146 2.75 -1.48 -14.04
N SER A 147 2.92 -1.61 -12.72
CA SER A 147 3.61 -2.75 -12.10
C SER A 147 2.65 -3.87 -11.71
N PHE A 148 3.06 -5.12 -11.91
CA PHE A 148 2.45 -6.28 -11.24
C PHE A 148 3.36 -6.78 -10.12
N VAL A 149 2.95 -6.60 -8.87
CA VAL A 149 3.74 -6.92 -7.68
C VAL A 149 3.16 -8.14 -6.97
N SER A 150 4.02 -9.12 -6.65
CA SER A 150 3.63 -10.32 -5.91
C SER A 150 4.78 -10.78 -5.00
N GLY A 151 4.47 -11.56 -3.98
CA GLY A 151 5.48 -12.06 -3.03
C GLY A 151 5.93 -10.99 -2.03
N VAL A 152 7.18 -11.08 -1.59
CA VAL A 152 7.76 -10.18 -0.59
C VAL A 152 8.62 -9.13 -1.28
N VAL A 153 8.40 -7.86 -0.93
CA VAL A 153 9.20 -6.71 -1.37
C VAL A 153 9.90 -6.11 -0.14
N PRO A 154 11.24 -5.97 -0.14
CA PRO A 154 11.97 -5.48 1.03
C PRO A 154 11.72 -3.98 1.26
N ASP A 155 11.97 -3.54 2.49
CA ASP A 155 11.91 -2.13 2.88
C ASP A 155 12.80 -1.28 1.96
N PHE A 156 12.33 -0.08 1.66
CA PHE A 156 12.98 0.93 0.82
C PHE A 156 13.25 0.48 -0.63
N ALA A 157 12.66 -0.64 -1.09
CA ALA A 157 12.82 -1.04 -2.47
C ALA A 157 12.13 -0.07 -3.44
N ILE A 158 12.73 0.10 -4.61
CA ILE A 158 12.05 0.60 -5.80
C ILE A 158 11.73 -0.62 -6.65
N VAL A 159 10.45 -0.86 -6.94
CA VAL A 159 10.02 -1.99 -7.78
C VAL A 159 9.33 -1.51 -9.03
N GLY A 160 9.57 -2.21 -10.14
CA GLY A 160 8.94 -1.92 -11.43
C GLY A 160 9.25 -2.97 -12.47
N PRO A 161 8.58 -2.91 -13.64
CA PRO A 161 8.78 -3.88 -14.71
C PRO A 161 10.10 -3.59 -15.45
N GLN A 162 10.93 -4.61 -15.66
CA GLN A 162 12.11 -4.49 -16.53
C GLN A 162 11.75 -4.28 -18.01
N ALA A 163 10.55 -4.69 -18.41
CA ALA A 163 9.98 -4.52 -19.74
C ALA A 163 8.45 -4.64 -19.66
N HIS A 164 7.73 -4.15 -20.67
CA HIS A 164 6.28 -4.28 -20.74
C HIS A 164 5.82 -5.74 -20.58
N GLY A 165 4.80 -5.95 -19.74
CA GLY A 165 4.22 -7.27 -19.49
C GLY A 165 5.04 -8.18 -18.57
N LYS A 166 6.22 -7.76 -18.10
CA LYS A 166 6.98 -8.52 -17.10
C LYS A 166 6.51 -8.19 -15.67
N PRO A 167 6.55 -9.16 -14.75
CA PRO A 167 6.36 -8.88 -13.33
C PRO A 167 7.35 -7.84 -12.82
N ALA A 168 6.95 -7.09 -11.80
CA ALA A 168 7.82 -6.12 -11.17
C ALA A 168 8.95 -6.82 -10.41
N VAL A 169 10.15 -6.24 -10.49
CA VAL A 169 11.33 -6.68 -9.74
C VAL A 169 11.91 -5.50 -8.98
N VAL A 170 12.78 -5.78 -8.00
CA VAL A 170 13.55 -4.73 -7.32
C VAL A 170 14.56 -4.14 -8.30
N MET A 171 14.57 -2.81 -8.42
CA MET A 171 15.42 -2.06 -9.34
C MET A 171 16.31 -1.04 -8.63
N GLY A 172 16.07 -0.78 -7.35
CA GLY A 172 16.87 0.19 -6.60
C GLY A 172 16.37 0.36 -5.16
N ASP A 173 16.88 1.41 -4.53
CA ASP A 173 16.66 1.74 -3.13
C ASP A 173 16.22 3.21 -2.99
N THR A 174 15.08 3.46 -2.34
CA THR A 174 14.51 4.80 -2.17
C THR A 174 15.42 5.71 -1.35
N ARG A 175 16.23 5.15 -0.45
CA ARG A 175 17.21 5.91 0.36
C ARG A 175 18.28 6.56 -0.50
N GLU A 176 18.60 5.99 -1.66
CA GLU A 176 19.53 6.60 -2.62
C GLU A 176 18.91 7.82 -3.29
N LEU A 177 17.61 7.78 -3.58
CA LEU A 177 16.86 8.92 -4.12
C LEU A 177 16.70 10.04 -3.08
N ASP A 178 16.45 9.67 -1.82
CA ASP A 178 16.23 10.61 -0.72
C ASP A 178 17.50 11.40 -0.34
N ARG A 179 18.69 10.84 -0.62
CA ARG A 179 19.99 11.35 -0.16
C ARG A 179 20.19 12.84 -0.41
N ALA A 180 20.02 13.26 -1.65
CA ALA A 180 20.31 14.64 -2.04
C ALA A 180 19.38 15.63 -1.33
N THR A 181 18.12 15.24 -1.09
CA THR A 181 17.15 16.04 -0.34
C THR A 181 17.53 16.09 1.13
N LEU A 182 17.83 14.95 1.75
CA LEU A 182 18.21 14.88 3.16
C LEU A 182 19.53 15.63 3.45
N GLN A 183 20.49 15.65 2.53
CA GLN A 183 21.72 16.42 2.68
C GLN A 183 21.47 17.94 2.63
N ARG A 184 20.54 18.40 1.78
CA ARG A 184 20.17 19.82 1.68
C ARG A 184 19.29 20.29 2.84
N HIS A 185 18.59 19.36 3.48
CA HIS A 185 17.60 19.65 4.51
C HIS A 185 17.86 18.87 5.83
N PRO A 186 18.91 19.22 6.60
CA PRO A 186 19.20 18.58 7.88
C PRO A 186 18.04 18.63 8.90
N GLU A 187 17.19 19.64 8.82
CA GLU A 187 16.00 19.78 9.64
C GLU A 187 15.00 18.62 9.48
N LEU A 188 15.04 17.91 8.34
CA LEU A 188 14.17 16.76 8.07
C LEU A 188 14.68 15.45 8.67
N HIS A 189 15.92 15.40 9.18
CA HIS A 189 16.54 14.16 9.66
C HIS A 189 15.77 13.53 10.81
N ALA A 190 15.34 14.35 11.78
CA ALA A 190 14.56 13.88 12.92
C ALA A 190 13.22 13.28 12.46
N LEU A 191 12.54 13.94 11.51
CA LEU A 191 11.28 13.48 10.94
C LEU A 191 11.45 12.18 10.16
N TYR A 192 12.49 12.08 9.32
CA TYR A 192 12.80 10.86 8.58
C TYR A 192 13.11 9.69 9.52
N ALA A 193 13.94 9.92 10.54
CA ALA A 193 14.32 8.88 11.50
C ALA A 193 13.14 8.37 12.35
N GLN A 194 12.10 9.18 12.58
CA GLN A 194 10.92 8.76 13.36
C GLN A 194 10.20 7.56 12.73
N TRP A 195 10.05 7.55 11.40
CA TRP A 195 9.38 6.44 10.71
C TRP A 195 10.36 5.45 10.07
N ALA A 196 11.43 5.96 9.46
CA ALA A 196 12.40 5.13 8.76
C ALA A 196 13.31 4.38 9.74
N GLY A 197 13.62 4.99 10.90
CA GLY A 197 14.61 4.52 11.85
C GLY A 197 15.99 5.14 11.61
N LYS A 198 16.78 5.29 12.69
CA LYS A 198 18.10 5.96 12.67
C LYS A 198 19.10 5.30 11.71
N ASP A 199 19.09 3.97 11.61
CA ASP A 199 20.00 3.26 10.70
C ASP A 199 19.66 3.50 9.23
N ASN A 200 18.37 3.62 8.90
CA ASN A 200 17.95 3.93 7.54
C ASN A 200 18.26 5.37 7.16
N LEU A 201 18.15 6.33 8.10
CA LEU A 201 18.64 7.68 7.91
C LEU A 201 20.16 7.70 7.62
N ARG A 202 20.97 6.98 8.42
CA ARG A 202 22.42 6.88 8.21
C ARG A 202 22.75 6.36 6.80
N ARG A 203 22.07 5.28 6.37
CA ARG A 203 22.22 4.70 5.03
C ARG A 203 21.80 5.69 3.93
N ALA A 204 20.70 6.41 4.11
CA ALA A 204 20.23 7.43 3.16
C ALA A 204 21.25 8.56 3.00
N LEU A 205 21.87 9.00 4.09
CA LEU A 205 22.95 10.01 4.08
C LEU A 205 24.28 9.51 3.51
N GLY A 206 24.40 8.23 3.16
CA GLY A 206 25.59 7.63 2.54
C GLY A 206 26.60 7.05 3.54
N ALA A 207 26.25 6.92 4.82
CA ALA A 207 27.08 6.19 5.77
C ALA A 207 26.96 4.68 5.46
N GLN A 208 28.04 4.07 4.99
CA GLN A 208 28.14 2.60 4.91
C GLN A 208 28.06 2.02 6.34
N GLN A 209 27.55 0.79 6.47
CA GLN A 209 27.70 0.03 7.71
C GLN A 209 29.19 -0.08 8.00
N GLY A 210 29.66 0.63 9.03
CA GLY A 210 31.03 0.47 9.53
C GLY A 210 31.26 -0.99 9.87
N GLN A 211 32.31 -1.53 9.25
CA GLN A 211 33.27 -2.49 9.79
C GLN A 211 32.79 -3.23 11.06
N ALA A 212 32.68 -4.55 10.94
CA ALA A 212 32.59 -5.47 12.06
C ALA A 212 33.58 -5.06 13.16
N ALA A 213 33.05 -4.55 14.27
CA ALA A 213 33.77 -4.49 15.52
C ALA A 213 33.96 -5.94 16.01
N GLY A 214 35.20 -6.44 15.94
CA GLY A 214 35.55 -7.73 16.54
C GLY A 214 36.67 -8.50 15.85
N GLN A 215 37.85 -7.90 15.72
CA GLN A 215 39.11 -8.64 15.81
C GLN A 215 40.02 -7.89 16.79
N GLU A 216 39.92 -8.27 18.06
CA GLU A 216 40.98 -8.02 19.04
C GLU A 216 42.13 -8.99 18.75
N PRO A 217 43.38 -8.52 18.65
CA PRO A 217 44.54 -9.40 18.59
C PRO A 217 44.94 -9.81 20.01
N ALA A 218 44.97 -11.13 20.26
CA ALA A 218 45.79 -11.78 21.27
C ALA A 218 46.35 -13.09 20.68
#